data_AF-A0A8C0AT69-F1
#
_entry.id   AF-A0A8C0AT69-F1
#
_cell.length_a   1.000
_cell.length_b   1.000
_cell.length_c   1.000
_cell.angle_alpha   90.00
_cell.angle_beta   90.00
_cell.angle_gamma   90.00
#
_symmetry.space_group_name_H-M   'P 1'
#
loop_
_entity.id
_entity.type
_entity.pdbx_description
1 polymer ?
#
loop_
_entity_poly.entity_id
_entity_poly.type
_entity_poly.pdbx_seq_one_letter_code
_entity_poly.pdbx_strand_id
1 'polypeptide(L)'
;MPRSPTSSEDEMAQSFSDYSVESESDSSKEETIYDTIRATAEKPSSRMEDSQSNTLVIRIIIPDLQQTKCIRFNPEASVWVAKQRILCTLNQSLKDVLNYGLFQPASNGRDGKFLDEERLLREYPQPVNKGVPSLEVFLDLISETFVF
;
A
#
# COMPACT_ATOMS: atom_id res chain seq x y z
N MET A 1 55.03 -34.50 -36.65
CA MET A 1 54.15 -35.27 -37.58
C MET A 1 54.02 -36.69 -37.08
N PRO A 2 52.93 -37.44 -37.39
CA PRO A 2 51.54 -37.06 -37.68
C PRO A 2 50.56 -37.83 -36.72
N ARG A 3 49.23 -37.99 -36.87
CA ARG A 3 48.18 -37.54 -37.82
C ARG A 3 46.90 -37.12 -37.05
N SER A 4 45.93 -36.54 -37.76
CA SER A 4 44.47 -36.58 -37.46
C SER A 4 43.77 -37.54 -38.47
N PRO A 5 42.42 -37.62 -38.64
CA PRO A 5 41.25 -37.13 -37.86
C PRO A 5 40.10 -38.18 -37.71
N THR A 6 38.94 -37.79 -37.14
CA THR A 6 37.54 -38.28 -37.40
C THR A 6 36.58 -37.72 -36.31
N SER A 7 35.27 -37.46 -36.49
CA SER A 7 34.43 -36.95 -37.61
C SER A 7 33.07 -36.48 -37.02
N SER A 8 32.06 -36.16 -37.85
CA SER A 8 30.71 -35.63 -37.54
C SER A 8 30.67 -34.18 -37.00
N GLU A 9 30.03 -33.18 -37.65
CA GLU A 9 28.64 -33.05 -38.16
C GLU A 9 27.65 -32.78 -37.00
N ASP A 10 26.72 -31.82 -37.04
CA ASP A 10 26.48 -30.66 -37.92
C ASP A 10 25.52 -29.71 -37.18
N GLU A 11 25.61 -28.38 -37.36
CA GLU A 11 24.52 -27.43 -37.00
C GLU A 11 24.73 -26.10 -37.74
N MET A 12 23.77 -25.69 -38.57
CA MET A 12 23.91 -24.54 -39.48
C MET A 12 22.72 -23.58 -39.43
N ALA A 13 22.89 -22.44 -38.75
CA ALA A 13 21.97 -21.30 -38.83
C ALA A 13 22.75 -19.97 -38.78
N GLN A 14 23.00 -19.38 -39.95
CA GLN A 14 23.54 -18.03 -40.06
C GLN A 14 22.42 -17.00 -39.82
N SER A 15 22.71 -15.93 -39.07
CA SER A 15 21.88 -14.72 -39.08
C SER A 15 22.77 -13.50 -39.34
N PHE A 16 22.62 -12.92 -40.52
CA PHE A 16 23.28 -11.67 -40.90
C PHE A 16 22.56 -10.48 -40.26
N SER A 17 23.34 -9.54 -39.74
CA SER A 17 23.03 -8.11 -39.83
C SER A 17 24.36 -7.35 -39.88
N ASP A 18 24.51 -6.46 -40.86
CA ASP A 18 25.79 -5.87 -41.26
C ASP A 18 25.97 -4.43 -40.74
N TYR A 19 27.19 -3.92 -40.92
CA TYR A 19 27.62 -2.52 -40.92
C TYR A 19 27.40 -1.68 -39.65
N SER A 20 28.49 -1.49 -38.90
CA SER A 20 28.67 -0.28 -38.07
C SER A 20 29.10 0.88 -38.96
N VAL A 21 28.46 2.04 -38.80
CA VAL A 21 29.06 3.34 -39.13
C VAL A 21 29.00 4.24 -37.91
N GLU A 22 30.15 4.76 -37.50
CA GLU A 22 30.21 5.90 -36.59
C GLU A 22 29.83 7.17 -37.37
N SER A 23 29.12 8.08 -36.73
CA SER A 23 28.83 9.43 -37.24
C SER A 23 28.55 10.36 -36.07
N GLU A 24 28.94 11.62 -36.22
CA GLU A 24 29.30 12.50 -35.11
C GLU A 24 28.35 13.71 -34.98
N SER A 25 28.26 14.27 -33.76
CA SER A 25 27.51 15.51 -33.43
C SER A 25 25.96 15.39 -33.52
N ASP A 26 25.16 16.27 -32.91
CA ASP A 26 25.44 17.55 -32.23
C ASP A 26 24.63 17.70 -30.92
N SER A 27 24.83 18.80 -30.20
CA SER A 27 24.31 19.13 -28.86
C SER A 27 22.85 19.61 -28.83
N SER A 28 22.18 19.43 -27.68
CA SER A 28 21.04 20.22 -27.13
C SER A 28 20.16 19.46 -26.12
N LYS A 29 20.24 18.13 -26.06
CA LYS A 29 19.21 17.25 -25.46
C LYS A 29 19.11 17.17 -23.91
N GLU A 30 19.62 18.14 -23.14
CA GLU A 30 19.58 18.06 -21.66
C GLU A 30 18.41 18.81 -21.01
N GLU A 31 17.85 19.84 -21.64
CA GLU A 31 16.77 20.66 -21.05
C GLU A 31 15.46 19.86 -20.86
N THR A 32 15.12 18.97 -21.81
CA THR A 32 13.91 18.14 -21.77
C THR A 32 13.89 17.12 -20.63
N ILE A 33 15.06 16.74 -20.10
CA ILE A 33 15.19 15.68 -19.08
C ILE A 33 14.61 16.17 -17.75
N TYR A 34 14.99 17.38 -17.32
CA TYR A 34 14.50 17.98 -16.09
C TYR A 34 13.00 18.27 -16.13
N ASP A 35 12.46 18.65 -17.29
CA ASP A 35 11.03 18.92 -17.44
C ASP A 35 10.20 17.62 -17.45
N THR A 36 10.69 16.56 -18.11
CA THR A 36 10.06 15.22 -18.08
C THR A 36 10.04 14.62 -16.66
N ILE A 37 11.14 14.79 -15.91
CA ILE A 37 11.21 14.38 -14.50
C ILE A 37 10.29 15.25 -13.63
N ARG A 38 10.18 16.56 -13.90
CA ARG A 38 9.24 17.44 -13.18
C ARG A 38 7.77 17.07 -13.44
N ALA A 39 7.41 16.75 -14.67
CA ALA A 39 6.05 16.32 -15.03
C ALA A 39 5.65 14.97 -14.42
N THR A 40 6.63 14.13 -14.03
CA THR A 40 6.41 12.88 -13.28
C THR A 40 6.64 13.02 -11.77
N ALA A 41 7.25 14.13 -11.33
CA ALA A 41 7.33 14.57 -9.93
C ALA A 41 6.05 15.28 -9.44
N GLU A 42 4.93 15.11 -10.15
CA GLU A 42 3.57 15.23 -9.61
C GLU A 42 3.43 14.26 -8.42
N LYS A 43 3.87 14.73 -7.25
CA LYS A 43 3.74 14.12 -5.91
C LYS A 43 2.43 13.33 -5.88
N PRO A 44 2.44 12.00 -5.62
CA PRO A 44 1.28 11.15 -5.78
C PRO A 44 0.13 11.73 -4.99
N SER A 45 -0.77 12.41 -5.70
CA SER A 45 -1.76 13.24 -5.03
C SER A 45 -2.66 12.28 -4.28
N SER A 46 -2.77 12.47 -2.97
CA SER A 46 -3.64 11.66 -2.12
C SER A 46 -5.10 12.02 -2.40
N ARG A 47 -5.55 11.70 -3.62
CA ARG A 47 -6.94 11.57 -4.04
C ARG A 47 -7.52 10.35 -3.31
N MET A 48 -7.62 10.51 -2.00
CA MET A 48 -8.81 10.06 -1.31
C MET A 48 -9.94 10.82 -1.99
N GLU A 49 -10.58 10.20 -2.98
CA GLU A 49 -11.91 10.61 -3.39
C GLU A 49 -12.83 10.36 -2.19
N ASP A 50 -12.94 11.38 -1.33
CA ASP A 50 -14.04 11.50 -0.40
C ASP A 50 -15.30 11.64 -1.26
N SER A 51 -15.87 10.49 -1.64
CA SER A 51 -17.20 10.32 -2.21
C SER A 51 -18.21 10.72 -1.14
N GLN A 52 -18.36 12.03 -0.94
CA GLN A 52 -19.01 12.67 0.21
C GLN A 52 -20.46 12.26 0.45
N SER A 53 -21.10 11.63 -0.53
CA SER A 53 -22.47 11.11 -0.50
C SER A 53 -22.68 9.88 0.40
N ASN A 54 -21.64 9.10 0.73
CA ASN A 54 -21.71 7.99 1.69
C ASN A 54 -20.47 7.97 2.60
N THR A 55 -20.62 8.45 3.84
CA THR A 55 -19.54 8.38 4.83
C THR A 55 -20.01 7.82 6.18
N LEU A 56 -19.21 6.93 6.75
CA LEU A 56 -19.44 6.29 8.04
C LEU A 56 -18.62 7.01 9.12
N VAL A 57 -19.27 7.52 10.16
CA VAL A 57 -18.58 8.07 11.34
C VAL A 57 -18.28 6.93 12.30
N ILE A 58 -17.00 6.70 12.62
CA ILE A 58 -16.55 5.72 13.62
C ILE A 58 -15.82 6.46 14.75
N ARG A 59 -16.13 6.09 16.00
CA ARG A 59 -15.40 6.48 17.20
C ARG A 59 -14.17 5.59 17.35
N ILE A 60 -12.99 6.15 17.10
CA ILE A 60 -11.73 5.46 17.29
C ILE A 60 -11.23 5.73 18.70
N ILE A 61 -10.94 4.68 19.47
CA ILE A 61 -10.40 4.72 20.83
C ILE A 61 -8.95 4.24 20.76
N ILE A 62 -8.02 4.95 21.42
CA ILE A 62 -6.61 4.57 21.49
C ILE A 62 -6.23 4.52 22.97
N PRO A 63 -6.31 3.34 23.62
CA PRO A 63 -6.06 3.20 25.06
C PRO A 63 -4.66 3.68 25.48
N ASP A 64 -3.64 3.34 24.70
CA ASP A 64 -2.22 3.66 24.98
C ASP A 64 -1.95 5.18 25.01
N LEU A 65 -2.74 5.96 24.26
CA LEU A 65 -2.70 7.43 24.24
C LEU A 65 -3.79 8.06 25.12
N GLN A 66 -4.68 7.26 25.69
CA GLN A 66 -5.91 7.67 26.38
C GLN A 66 -6.80 8.60 25.53
N GLN A 67 -6.76 8.45 24.20
CA GLN A 67 -7.48 9.30 23.26
C GLN A 67 -8.76 8.65 22.73
N THR A 68 -9.73 9.47 22.32
CA THR A 68 -10.92 9.04 21.58
C THR A 68 -11.29 10.09 20.54
N LYS A 69 -11.41 9.69 19.27
CA LYS A 69 -11.57 10.61 18.13
C LYS A 69 -12.60 10.04 17.15
N CYS A 70 -13.64 10.81 16.85
CA CYS A 70 -14.61 10.44 15.82
C CYS A 70 -14.08 10.84 14.45
N ILE A 71 -13.97 9.88 13.53
CA ILE A 71 -13.41 10.07 12.18
C ILE A 71 -14.43 9.59 11.14
N ARG A 72 -14.51 10.27 9.99
CA ARG A 72 -15.30 9.85 8.83
C ARG A 72 -14.49 8.96 7.90
N PHE A 73 -15.08 7.85 7.49
CA PHE A 73 -14.53 6.89 6.55
C PHE A 73 -15.49 6.69 5.37
N ASN A 74 -14.97 6.25 4.23
CA ASN A 74 -15.79 5.67 3.18
C ASN A 74 -16.11 4.21 3.60
N PRO A 75 -17.38 3.75 3.66
CA PRO A 75 -17.71 2.36 4.00
C PRO A 75 -17.19 1.34 2.98
N GLU A 76 -16.89 1.77 1.76
CA GLU A 76 -16.26 1.00 0.68
C GLU A 76 -14.72 1.03 0.72
N ALA A 77 -14.11 1.66 1.74
CA ALA A 77 -12.68 1.56 1.97
C ALA A 77 -12.33 0.28 2.75
N SER A 78 -11.15 -0.28 2.49
CA SER A 78 -10.62 -1.39 3.28
C SER A 78 -10.23 -0.95 4.70
N VAL A 79 -10.17 -1.92 5.60
CA VAL A 79 -9.69 -1.77 6.97
C VAL A 79 -8.24 -1.24 6.97
N TRP A 80 -7.39 -1.64 6.02
CA TRP A 80 -6.07 -1.05 5.80
C TRP A 80 -6.13 0.47 5.51
N VAL A 81 -6.97 0.90 4.57
CA VAL A 81 -7.13 2.34 4.25
C VAL A 81 -7.69 3.11 5.46
N ALA A 82 -8.57 2.48 6.24
CA ALA A 82 -9.08 3.05 7.47
C ALA A 82 -7.98 3.21 8.53
N LYS A 83 -7.16 2.17 8.75
CA LYS A 83 -5.96 2.18 9.61
C LYS A 83 -5.02 3.32 9.18
N GLN A 84 -4.66 3.42 7.91
CA GLN A 84 -3.81 4.51 7.41
C GLN A 84 -4.45 5.91 7.65
N ARG A 85 -5.76 6.09 7.39
CA ARG A 85 -6.45 7.37 7.68
C ARG A 85 -6.40 7.70 9.17
N ILE A 86 -6.49 6.72 10.06
CA ILE A 86 -6.37 6.87 11.52
C ILE A 86 -4.95 7.26 11.92
N LEU A 87 -3.95 6.51 11.47
CA LEU A 87 -2.53 6.72 11.81
C LEU A 87 -2.06 8.13 11.40
N CYS A 88 -2.37 8.56 10.16
CA CYS A 88 -2.12 9.93 9.70
C CYS A 88 -2.88 10.98 10.53
N THR A 89 -4.08 10.66 11.00
CA THR A 89 -4.91 11.54 11.86
C THR A 89 -4.44 11.60 13.32
N LEU A 90 -3.56 10.69 13.75
CA LEU A 90 -2.94 10.65 15.08
C LEU A 90 -1.49 11.19 15.09
N ASN A 91 -0.88 11.39 13.92
CA ASN A 91 0.33 12.17 13.67
C ASN A 91 1.50 11.90 14.64
N GLN A 92 2.28 10.85 14.36
CA GLN A 92 3.53 10.46 15.05
C GLN A 92 3.44 10.13 16.55
N SER A 93 2.24 10.11 17.14
CA SER A 93 2.03 9.72 18.55
C SER A 93 2.19 8.22 18.83
N LEU A 94 2.07 7.38 17.80
CA LEU A 94 2.21 5.92 17.88
C LEU A 94 3.62 5.52 17.43
N LYS A 95 4.37 4.83 18.29
CA LYS A 95 5.76 4.42 18.00
C LYS A 95 5.83 3.37 16.89
N ASP A 96 5.09 2.28 17.06
CA ASP A 96 5.20 1.08 16.23
C ASP A 96 4.01 0.97 15.26
N VAL A 97 3.87 2.00 14.42
CA VAL A 97 2.73 2.28 13.51
C VAL A 97 2.17 1.06 12.76
N LEU A 98 3.04 0.14 12.33
CA LEU A 98 2.64 -1.08 11.61
C LEU A 98 1.96 -2.11 12.52
N ASN A 99 2.43 -2.24 13.77
CA ASN A 99 2.00 -3.25 14.73
C ASN A 99 0.62 -2.97 15.34
N TYR A 100 -0.04 -1.86 15.02
CA TYR A 100 -1.38 -1.55 15.53
C TYR A 100 -2.47 -2.19 14.66
N GLY A 101 -3.20 -3.14 15.22
CA GLY A 101 -4.44 -3.67 14.63
C GLY A 101 -5.64 -2.78 14.95
N LEU A 102 -6.65 -2.80 14.08
CA LEU A 102 -7.98 -2.28 14.41
C LEU A 102 -8.80 -3.40 15.06
N PHE A 103 -9.37 -3.14 16.23
CA PHE A 103 -10.14 -4.08 17.03
C PHE A 103 -11.60 -3.66 17.12
N GLN A 104 -12.52 -4.59 16.85
CA GLN A 104 -13.94 -4.44 17.12
C GLN A 104 -14.23 -4.99 18.51
N PRO A 105 -14.60 -4.16 19.51
CA PRO A 105 -14.90 -4.63 20.85
C PRO A 105 -16.17 -5.49 20.90
N ALA A 106 -16.24 -6.35 21.93
CA ALA A 106 -17.32 -7.31 22.12
C ALA A 106 -18.71 -6.65 22.07
N SER A 107 -19.60 -7.19 21.23
CA SER A 107 -20.89 -6.56 20.92
C SER A 107 -22.01 -7.57 20.72
N ASN A 108 -23.09 -7.39 21.48
CA ASN A 108 -24.35 -8.17 21.39
C ASN A 108 -24.12 -9.69 21.44
N GLY A 109 -23.25 -10.16 22.35
CA GLY A 109 -22.93 -11.58 22.50
C GLY A 109 -21.92 -12.12 21.48
N ARG A 110 -21.37 -11.28 20.59
CA ARG A 110 -20.16 -11.59 19.82
C ARG A 110 -18.94 -11.13 20.61
N ASP A 111 -17.92 -11.98 20.68
CA ASP A 111 -16.62 -11.63 21.24
C ASP A 111 -15.93 -10.51 20.46
N GLY A 112 -14.96 -9.86 21.10
CA GLY A 112 -14.13 -8.86 20.43
C GLY A 112 -13.14 -9.52 19.48
N LYS A 113 -12.87 -8.88 18.34
CA LYS A 113 -11.94 -9.41 17.32
C LYS A 113 -11.16 -8.30 16.63
N PHE A 114 -9.95 -8.62 16.17
CA PHE A 114 -9.27 -7.78 15.19
C PHE A 114 -10.01 -7.83 13.84
N LEU A 115 -9.89 -6.74 13.08
CA LEU A 115 -10.39 -6.64 11.72
C LEU A 115 -9.26 -7.03 10.76
N ASP A 116 -9.53 -8.03 9.93
CA ASP A 116 -8.76 -8.38 8.74
C ASP A 116 -8.65 -7.14 7.81
N GLU A 117 -7.40 -6.77 7.50
CA GLU A 117 -7.03 -5.51 6.85
C GLU A 117 -7.46 -5.42 5.36
N GLU A 118 -7.61 -6.57 4.69
CA GLU A 118 -7.99 -6.63 3.27
C GLU A 118 -9.49 -6.33 3.07
N ARG A 119 -10.32 -6.61 4.08
CA ARG A 119 -11.77 -6.46 4.02
C ARG A 119 -12.25 -5.02 4.09
N LEU A 120 -13.47 -4.78 3.60
CA LEU A 120 -14.13 -3.48 3.61
C LEU A 120 -14.76 -3.17 4.98
N LEU A 121 -14.75 -1.90 5.40
CA LEU A 121 -15.37 -1.47 6.66
C LEU A 121 -16.85 -1.89 6.78
N ARG A 122 -17.59 -1.88 5.66
CA ARG A 122 -19.00 -2.32 5.60
C ARG A 122 -19.23 -3.80 5.95
N GLU A 123 -18.22 -4.65 5.83
CA GLU A 123 -18.29 -6.08 6.20
C GLU A 123 -18.33 -6.32 7.71
N TYR A 124 -18.11 -5.26 8.51
CA TYR A 124 -18.14 -5.29 9.97
C TYR A 124 -19.35 -4.53 10.51
N PRO A 125 -20.61 -4.97 10.22
CA PRO A 125 -21.81 -4.30 10.68
C PRO A 125 -21.82 -4.22 12.21
N GLN A 126 -21.78 -2.97 12.66
CA GLN A 126 -21.78 -2.60 14.06
C GLN A 126 -23.20 -2.69 14.65
N PRO A 127 -23.34 -2.92 15.97
CA PRO A 127 -24.63 -3.16 16.59
C PRO A 127 -25.54 -1.91 16.51
N VAL A 128 -26.59 -1.98 15.68
CA VAL A 128 -27.54 -0.89 15.38
C VAL A 128 -28.10 -0.21 16.65
N ASN A 129 -28.27 -0.96 17.74
CA ASN A 129 -28.77 -0.46 19.03
C ASN A 129 -27.76 0.34 19.88
N LYS A 130 -26.48 0.50 19.47
CA LYS A 130 -25.46 1.23 20.26
C LYS A 130 -25.09 2.62 19.74
N GLY A 131 -25.73 3.10 18.68
CA GLY A 131 -25.47 4.44 18.11
C GLY A 131 -24.18 4.50 17.28
N VAL A 132 -23.30 5.47 17.56
CA VAL A 132 -22.06 5.66 16.78
C VAL A 132 -21.13 4.45 16.97
N PRO A 133 -20.73 3.75 15.89
CA PRO A 133 -19.87 2.57 15.98
C PRO A 133 -18.50 2.90 16.57
N SER A 134 -17.90 1.95 17.29
CA SER A 134 -16.59 2.11 17.91
C SER A 134 -15.59 1.06 17.44
N LEU A 135 -14.35 1.48 17.26
CA LEU A 135 -13.18 0.63 17.03
C LEU A 135 -12.06 1.05 18.00
N GLU A 136 -11.26 0.09 18.42
CA GLU A 136 -10.15 0.29 19.35
C GLU A 136 -8.83 0.01 18.62
N VAL A 137 -7.80 0.79 18.93
CA VAL A 137 -6.45 0.67 18.34
C VAL A 137 -5.57 0.00 19.38
N PHE A 138 -5.14 -1.23 19.11
CA PHE A 138 -4.29 -2.04 19.98
C PHE A 138 -3.07 -2.54 19.23
N LEU A 139 -1.97 -2.81 19.94
CA LEU A 139 -0.87 -3.59 19.39
C LEU A 139 -1.34 -5.03 19.09
N ASP A 140 -1.40 -5.37 17.81
CA ASP A 140 -1.57 -6.75 17.34
C ASP A 140 -0.20 -7.42 17.29
N LEU A 141 0.10 -8.19 18.34
CA LEU A 141 1.39 -8.86 18.53
C LEU A 141 1.70 -9.91 17.45
N ILE A 142 0.76 -10.27 16.58
CA ILE A 142 1.01 -11.13 15.42
C ILE A 142 1.90 -10.40 14.38
N SER A 143 1.90 -9.06 14.41
CA SER A 143 2.62 -8.19 13.46
C SER A 143 4.15 -8.22 13.57
N GLU A 144 4.72 -8.75 14.67
CA GLU A 144 6.19 -8.76 14.91
C GLU A 144 7.02 -9.53 13.85
N THR A 145 6.36 -10.19 12.90
CA THR A 145 6.99 -11.02 11.86
C THR A 145 7.51 -10.22 10.65
N PHE A 146 7.15 -8.95 10.48
CA PHE A 146 7.56 -8.14 9.31
C PHE A 146 8.34 -6.86 9.66
N VAL A 147 9.57 -7.05 10.14
CA VAL A 147 10.65 -6.07 10.01
C VAL A 147 11.80 -6.75 9.28
N PHE A 148 12.03 -6.34 8.02
CA PHE A 148 13.14 -6.71 7.14
C PHE A 148 14.00 -5.48 6.83
#